data_AF-A0A938EAR7-F1
#
_entry.id   AF-A0A938EAR7-F1
#
_cell.length_a   1.000
_cell.length_b   1.000
_cell.length_c   1.000
_cell.angle_alpha   90.00
_cell.angle_beta   90.00
_cell.angle_gamma   90.00
#
_symmetry.space_group_name_H-M   'P 1'
#
loop_
_entity.id
_entity.type
_entity.pdbx_description
1 polymer ?
#
loop_
_entity_poly.entity_id
_entity_poly.type
_entity_poly.pdbx_seq_one_letter_code
_entity_poly.pdbx_strand_id
1 'polypeptide(L)'
;MAALGGRLEELAGAVSSAAASDEVGRRLDDLRQELSGSVAGSVDSLRGRLEELASSVSSAAAAEEVDRRLEGMRLELEGSVAASVAALGGRLEELAGAVSSAAAASEIERRLEELRRELVAAVDERVSTVRSEVAALGAVDHSGRLAGIDARLGDLDRRAAELESATAASIASATADVAVRLAAEIAEQADALRAAQAATDAAVGARLAAIAEDLRAEIEQAVSTTASRVTQLEDAAAAAPEPGVLESRLGRLEKAVAAAADTRAVDRRLARLEKGMDDQQRLVEAQSAAVERAVRKGLDRVAREIAGTGGAYLGATESFRKALETLGTALDPTGVAAETPAGAAEPKRKKGKKDKREKTARAASPATPALADEVAAPSASDTYVAFVPSGEGYGLIELQGAAPRPGDSAEIADLGTLTVTRIGRSPLPFDERPCVYFDRS
;
A
#
# COMPACT_ATOMS: atom_id res chain seq x y z
N MET A 1 -32.21 -32.69 -96.05
CA MET A 1 -33.69 -32.66 -96.01
C MET A 1 -34.24 -32.40 -94.60
N ALA A 2 -33.70 -32.97 -93.52
CA ALA A 2 -34.19 -32.68 -92.16
C ALA A 2 -33.88 -31.25 -91.62
N ALA A 3 -32.76 -30.63 -92.04
CA ALA A 3 -32.39 -29.28 -91.58
C ALA A 3 -33.17 -28.12 -92.22
N LEU A 4 -33.97 -28.39 -93.27
CA LEU A 4 -34.81 -27.37 -93.93
C LEU A 4 -36.22 -27.27 -93.31
N GLY A 5 -36.69 -28.30 -92.61
CA GLY A 5 -38.00 -28.30 -91.95
C GLY A 5 -38.05 -27.38 -90.72
N GLY A 6 -37.06 -27.49 -89.83
CA GLY A 6 -37.03 -26.68 -88.59
C GLY A 6 -36.89 -25.17 -88.81
N ARG A 7 -36.19 -24.76 -89.89
CA ARG A 7 -36.05 -23.34 -90.24
C ARG A 7 -37.34 -22.71 -90.77
N LEU A 8 -38.23 -23.50 -91.38
CA LEU A 8 -39.52 -22.99 -91.86
C LEU A 8 -40.53 -22.84 -90.74
N GLU A 9 -40.44 -23.66 -89.69
CA GLU A 9 -41.30 -23.56 -88.49
C GLU A 9 -40.88 -22.38 -87.58
N GLU A 10 -39.58 -22.11 -87.48
CA GLU A 10 -39.03 -20.93 -86.79
C GLU A 10 -39.38 -19.61 -87.51
N LEU A 11 -39.36 -19.60 -88.85
CA LEU A 11 -39.80 -18.45 -89.66
C LEU A 11 -41.32 -18.22 -89.57
N ALA A 12 -42.12 -19.27 -89.42
CA ALA A 12 -43.56 -19.13 -89.23
C ALA A 12 -43.93 -18.48 -87.88
N GLY A 13 -43.18 -18.78 -86.81
CA GLY A 13 -43.33 -18.12 -85.51
C GLY A 13 -42.92 -16.65 -85.51
N ALA A 14 -41.83 -16.30 -86.19
CA ALA A 14 -41.35 -14.93 -86.30
C ALA A 14 -42.33 -14.02 -87.08
N VAL A 15 -42.95 -14.54 -88.14
CA VAL A 15 -43.93 -13.81 -88.97
C VAL A 15 -45.21 -13.45 -88.21
N SER A 16 -45.66 -14.27 -87.26
CA SER A 16 -46.81 -13.94 -86.38
C SER A 16 -46.51 -12.78 -85.41
N SER A 17 -45.27 -12.62 -84.94
CA SER A 17 -44.88 -11.52 -84.04
C SER A 17 -44.70 -10.18 -84.76
N ALA A 18 -44.22 -10.21 -86.01
CA ALA A 18 -44.06 -9.03 -86.84
C ALA A 18 -45.41 -8.41 -87.24
N ALA A 19 -46.42 -9.26 -87.51
CA ALA A 19 -47.76 -8.81 -87.87
C ALA A 19 -48.46 -8.01 -86.74
N ALA A 20 -48.17 -8.31 -85.46
CA ALA A 20 -48.68 -7.54 -84.33
C ALA A 20 -47.99 -6.17 -84.17
N SER A 21 -46.70 -6.07 -84.54
CA SER A 21 -45.92 -4.83 -84.47
C SER A 21 -46.34 -3.83 -85.55
N ASP A 22 -46.69 -4.31 -86.75
CA ASP A 22 -47.17 -3.45 -87.86
C ASP A 22 -48.55 -2.83 -87.57
N GLU A 23 -49.42 -3.52 -86.83
CA GLU A 23 -50.73 -3.01 -86.41
C GLU A 23 -50.62 -1.88 -85.38
N VAL A 24 -49.67 -1.99 -84.45
CA VAL A 24 -49.39 -0.94 -83.45
C VAL A 24 -48.74 0.28 -84.10
N GLY A 25 -47.87 0.07 -85.09
CA GLY A 25 -47.25 1.15 -85.87
C GLY A 25 -48.29 2.04 -86.58
N ARG A 26 -49.26 1.44 -87.26
CA ARG A 26 -50.33 2.19 -87.95
C ARG A 26 -51.16 3.06 -86.99
N ARG A 27 -51.50 2.55 -85.81
CA ARG A 27 -52.28 3.31 -84.81
C ARG A 27 -51.51 4.49 -84.21
N LEU A 28 -50.18 4.38 -84.09
CA LEU A 28 -49.34 5.48 -83.61
C LEU A 28 -49.22 6.61 -84.65
N ASP A 29 -49.17 6.26 -85.94
CA ASP A 29 -49.12 7.25 -87.01
C ASP A 29 -50.44 8.03 -87.13
N ASP A 30 -51.59 7.35 -87.00
CA ASP A 30 -52.91 8.00 -86.98
C ASP A 30 -53.04 9.00 -85.81
N LEU A 31 -52.62 8.59 -84.60
CA LEU A 31 -52.66 9.45 -83.40
C LEU A 31 -51.72 10.65 -83.53
N ARG A 32 -50.53 10.46 -84.10
CA ARG A 32 -49.57 11.54 -84.33
C ARG A 32 -50.15 12.60 -85.27
N GLN A 33 -50.90 12.17 -86.29
CA GLN A 33 -51.51 13.06 -87.25
C GLN A 33 -52.61 13.92 -86.59
N GLU A 34 -53.48 13.33 -85.77
CA GLU A 34 -54.53 14.07 -85.04
C GLU A 34 -53.96 15.08 -84.03
N LEU A 35 -52.93 14.69 -83.28
CA LEU A 35 -52.33 15.54 -82.23
C LEU A 35 -51.59 16.73 -82.83
N SER A 36 -50.92 16.53 -83.98
CA SER A 36 -50.26 17.61 -84.70
C SER A 36 -51.25 18.68 -85.19
N GLY A 37 -52.45 18.29 -85.62
CA GLY A 37 -53.50 19.21 -86.03
C GLY A 37 -54.07 20.03 -84.87
N SER A 38 -54.29 19.41 -83.71
CA SER A 38 -54.83 20.08 -82.52
C SER A 38 -53.86 21.10 -81.89
N VAL A 39 -52.58 20.72 -81.78
CA VAL A 39 -51.54 21.59 -81.21
C VAL A 39 -51.27 22.79 -82.12
N ALA A 40 -51.23 22.59 -83.44
CA ALA A 40 -51.08 23.70 -84.38
C ALA A 40 -52.21 24.73 -84.24
N GLY A 41 -53.47 24.28 -84.16
CA GLY A 41 -54.62 25.17 -83.97
C GLY A 41 -54.59 25.96 -82.65
N SER A 42 -54.10 25.36 -81.56
CA SER A 42 -54.02 26.03 -80.26
C SER A 42 -52.90 27.07 -80.20
N VAL A 43 -51.74 26.77 -80.80
CA VAL A 43 -50.59 27.69 -80.86
C VAL A 43 -50.92 28.92 -81.72
N ASP A 44 -51.61 28.75 -82.84
CA ASP A 44 -52.03 29.88 -83.68
C ASP A 44 -53.03 30.79 -82.96
N SER A 45 -53.95 30.21 -82.18
CA SER A 45 -54.90 30.96 -81.35
C SER A 45 -54.20 31.78 -80.26
N LEU A 46 -53.23 31.19 -79.55
CA LEU A 46 -52.45 31.89 -78.51
C LEU A 46 -51.55 32.97 -79.08
N ARG A 47 -50.93 32.73 -80.24
CA ARG A 47 -50.09 33.73 -80.92
C ARG A 47 -50.91 34.98 -81.28
N GLY A 48 -52.12 34.81 -81.83
CA GLY A 48 -52.98 35.95 -82.16
C GLY A 48 -53.34 36.80 -80.94
N ARG A 49 -53.62 36.16 -79.80
CA ARG A 49 -53.93 36.84 -78.53
C ARG A 49 -52.72 37.59 -77.95
N LEU A 50 -51.52 37.04 -78.07
CA LEU A 50 -50.29 37.71 -77.60
C LEU A 50 -49.92 38.93 -78.46
N GLU A 51 -50.18 38.89 -79.77
CA GLU A 51 -49.97 40.04 -80.67
C GLU A 51 -50.93 41.19 -80.34
N GLU A 52 -52.18 40.86 -79.99
CA GLU A 52 -53.17 41.82 -79.50
C GLU A 52 -52.72 42.48 -78.18
N LEU A 53 -52.19 41.69 -77.24
CA LEU A 53 -51.63 42.18 -75.97
C LEU A 53 -50.43 43.11 -76.16
N ALA A 54 -49.48 42.73 -77.01
CA ALA A 54 -48.28 43.51 -77.30
C ALA A 54 -48.63 44.91 -77.87
N SER A 55 -49.72 45.02 -78.63
CA SER A 55 -50.19 46.29 -79.17
C SER A 55 -50.83 47.23 -78.13
N SER A 56 -51.20 46.71 -76.95
CA SER A 56 -52.06 47.42 -75.98
C SER A 56 -51.34 48.09 -74.79
N VAL A 57 -50.00 48.06 -74.72
CA VAL A 57 -49.25 48.54 -73.55
C VAL A 57 -48.31 49.70 -73.91
N SER A 58 -48.65 50.95 -73.52
CA SER A 58 -47.81 52.14 -73.76
C SER A 58 -47.74 53.22 -72.66
N SER A 59 -48.12 52.96 -71.40
CA SER A 59 -47.74 53.85 -70.27
C SER A 59 -47.99 53.20 -68.90
N ALA A 60 -47.47 53.75 -67.80
CA ALA A 60 -47.49 53.11 -66.48
C ALA A 60 -48.89 52.87 -65.86
N ALA A 61 -49.96 53.53 -66.32
CA ALA A 61 -51.34 53.14 -65.97
C ALA A 61 -51.79 51.85 -66.68
N ALA A 62 -51.10 51.49 -67.78
CA ALA A 62 -51.17 50.18 -68.39
C ALA A 62 -50.47 49.11 -67.54
N ALA A 63 -49.69 49.42 -66.49
CA ALA A 63 -49.07 48.39 -65.64
C ALA A 63 -50.11 47.67 -64.76
N GLU A 64 -51.08 48.39 -64.18
CA GLU A 64 -52.17 47.76 -63.41
C GLU A 64 -53.20 47.06 -64.31
N GLU A 65 -53.41 47.55 -65.54
CA GLU A 65 -54.19 46.87 -66.57
C GLU A 65 -53.47 45.60 -67.05
N VAL A 66 -52.14 45.67 -67.18
CA VAL A 66 -51.26 44.53 -67.46
C VAL A 66 -51.30 43.53 -66.32
N ASP A 67 -51.30 43.96 -65.06
CA ASP A 67 -51.41 43.04 -63.92
C ASP A 67 -52.78 42.35 -63.89
N ARG A 68 -53.89 43.08 -64.13
CA ARG A 68 -55.22 42.45 -64.24
C ARG A 68 -55.34 41.51 -65.43
N ARG A 69 -54.74 41.85 -66.58
CA ARG A 69 -54.69 40.97 -67.74
C ARG A 69 -53.70 39.83 -67.57
N LEU A 70 -52.62 39.98 -66.81
CA LEU A 70 -51.69 38.91 -66.43
C LEU A 70 -52.36 37.94 -65.47
N GLU A 71 -53.16 38.43 -64.52
CA GLU A 71 -53.96 37.56 -63.65
C GLU A 71 -55.06 36.84 -64.45
N GLY A 72 -55.69 37.53 -65.42
CA GLY A 72 -56.64 36.92 -66.36
C GLY A 72 -55.99 35.86 -67.26
N MET A 73 -54.83 36.16 -67.86
CA MET A 73 -54.04 35.21 -68.63
C MET A 73 -53.55 34.06 -67.76
N ARG A 74 -53.17 34.33 -66.51
CA ARG A 74 -52.76 33.32 -65.55
C ARG A 74 -53.91 32.37 -65.23
N LEU A 75 -55.12 32.87 -65.01
CA LEU A 75 -56.29 32.03 -64.76
C LEU A 75 -56.71 31.24 -66.01
N GLU A 76 -56.62 31.82 -67.21
CA GLU A 76 -56.85 31.10 -68.46
C GLU A 76 -55.75 30.05 -68.73
N LEU A 77 -54.48 30.36 -68.43
CA LEU A 77 -53.37 29.41 -68.46
C LEU A 77 -53.57 28.32 -67.41
N GLU A 78 -53.96 28.63 -66.17
CA GLU A 78 -54.22 27.65 -65.12
C GLU A 78 -55.40 26.75 -65.51
N GLY A 79 -56.45 27.29 -66.12
CA GLY A 79 -57.58 26.53 -66.64
C GLY A 79 -57.20 25.63 -67.83
N SER A 80 -56.46 26.16 -68.81
CA SER A 80 -55.97 25.41 -69.97
C SER A 80 -54.93 24.37 -69.58
N VAL A 81 -54.06 24.67 -68.62
CA VAL A 81 -53.08 23.74 -68.05
C VAL A 81 -53.81 22.69 -67.24
N ALA A 82 -54.78 23.02 -66.40
CA ALA A 82 -55.57 22.03 -65.67
C ALA A 82 -56.34 21.09 -66.61
N ALA A 83 -56.93 21.62 -67.69
CA ALA A 83 -57.61 20.81 -68.70
C ALA A 83 -56.63 19.91 -69.49
N SER A 84 -55.47 20.44 -69.86
CA SER A 84 -54.42 19.67 -70.55
C SER A 84 -53.79 18.62 -69.63
N VAL A 85 -53.61 18.93 -68.34
CA VAL A 85 -53.11 18.00 -67.30
C VAL A 85 -54.14 16.92 -67.01
N ALA A 86 -55.44 17.24 -66.96
CA ALA A 86 -56.49 16.24 -66.80
C ALA A 86 -56.62 15.33 -68.04
N ALA A 87 -56.53 15.89 -69.24
CA ALA A 87 -56.56 15.12 -70.48
C ALA A 87 -55.31 14.25 -70.68
N LEU A 88 -54.13 14.75 -70.32
CA LEU A 88 -52.89 13.97 -70.27
C LEU A 88 -52.94 12.92 -69.15
N GLY A 89 -53.55 13.23 -68.01
CA GLY A 89 -53.76 12.30 -66.90
C GLY A 89 -54.63 11.11 -67.30
N GLY A 90 -55.80 11.35 -67.90
CA GLY A 90 -56.68 10.28 -68.37
C GLY A 90 -56.05 9.42 -69.48
N ARG A 91 -55.30 10.03 -70.40
CA ARG A 91 -54.62 9.29 -71.48
C ARG A 91 -53.35 8.56 -71.00
N LEU A 92 -52.65 9.09 -70.00
CA LEU A 92 -51.55 8.38 -69.33
C LEU A 92 -52.08 7.23 -68.47
N GLU A 93 -53.27 7.32 -67.89
CA GLU A 93 -53.91 6.22 -67.16
C GLU A 93 -54.40 5.12 -68.11
N GLU A 94 -54.89 5.49 -69.29
CA GLU A 94 -55.27 4.57 -70.37
C GLU A 94 -54.04 3.89 -71.02
N LEU A 95 -52.94 4.63 -71.25
CA LEU A 95 -51.66 4.09 -71.73
C LEU A 95 -50.89 3.34 -70.64
N ALA A 96 -50.99 3.71 -69.36
CA ALA A 96 -50.48 2.93 -68.24
C ALA A 96 -51.28 1.63 -68.04
N GLY A 97 -52.59 1.64 -68.29
CA GLY A 97 -53.39 0.43 -68.35
C GLY A 97 -52.97 -0.51 -69.50
N ALA A 98 -52.56 0.05 -70.65
CA ALA A 98 -52.21 -0.72 -71.85
C ALA A 98 -50.72 -1.15 -71.95
N VAL A 99 -49.79 -0.44 -71.28
CA VAL A 99 -48.33 -0.66 -71.42
C VAL A 99 -47.66 -1.08 -70.10
N SER A 100 -48.31 -0.92 -68.93
CA SER A 100 -47.70 -1.19 -67.62
C SER A 100 -47.91 -2.61 -67.06
N SER A 101 -48.66 -3.51 -67.73
CA SER A 101 -48.80 -4.91 -67.28
C SER A 101 -47.79 -5.90 -67.89
N ALA A 102 -46.80 -5.46 -68.67
CA ALA A 102 -45.82 -6.41 -69.26
C ALA A 102 -44.35 -5.92 -69.31
N ALA A 103 -44.06 -4.62 -69.44
CA ALA A 103 -42.67 -4.15 -69.61
C ALA A 103 -42.09 -3.37 -68.40
N ALA A 104 -42.92 -2.70 -67.59
CA ALA A 104 -42.45 -1.99 -66.39
C ALA A 104 -42.21 -2.93 -65.20
N ALA A 105 -42.98 -4.02 -65.09
CA ALA A 105 -42.77 -5.04 -64.06
C ALA A 105 -41.43 -5.75 -64.21
N SER A 106 -41.02 -6.10 -65.43
CA SER A 106 -39.78 -6.83 -65.69
C SER A 106 -38.52 -5.99 -65.46
N GLU A 107 -38.54 -4.67 -65.75
CA GLU A 107 -37.39 -3.79 -65.47
C GLU A 107 -37.27 -3.45 -63.97
N ILE A 108 -38.40 -3.31 -63.25
CA ILE A 108 -38.40 -3.15 -61.79
C ILE A 108 -37.89 -4.43 -61.12
N GLU A 109 -38.35 -5.60 -61.56
CA GLU A 109 -37.84 -6.90 -61.07
C GLU A 109 -36.34 -7.05 -61.36
N ARG A 110 -35.88 -6.69 -62.55
CA ARG A 110 -34.45 -6.72 -62.91
C ARG A 110 -33.63 -5.82 -62.00
N ARG A 111 -34.12 -4.61 -61.71
CA ARG A 111 -33.42 -3.62 -60.87
C ARG A 111 -33.46 -3.97 -59.38
N LEU A 112 -34.54 -4.58 -58.90
CA LEU A 112 -34.62 -5.13 -57.55
C LEU A 112 -33.67 -6.32 -57.37
N GLU A 113 -33.57 -7.20 -58.36
CA GLU A 113 -32.63 -8.33 -58.30
C GLU A 113 -31.18 -7.86 -58.45
N GLU A 114 -30.92 -6.80 -59.22
CA GLU A 114 -29.61 -6.13 -59.28
C GLU A 114 -29.22 -5.52 -57.92
N LEU A 115 -30.09 -4.71 -57.31
CA LEU A 115 -29.87 -4.15 -55.97
C LEU A 115 -29.74 -5.24 -54.89
N ARG A 116 -30.47 -6.35 -55.03
CA ARG A 116 -30.36 -7.50 -54.12
C ARG A 116 -29.00 -8.17 -54.25
N ARG A 117 -28.49 -8.36 -55.47
CA ARG A 117 -27.14 -8.91 -55.69
C ARG A 117 -26.07 -7.98 -55.14
N GLU A 118 -26.20 -6.68 -55.35
CA GLU A 118 -25.28 -5.67 -54.79
C GLU A 118 -25.29 -5.69 -53.26
N LEU A 119 -26.47 -5.77 -52.64
CA LEU A 119 -26.60 -5.85 -51.19
C LEU A 119 -26.00 -7.14 -50.63
N VAL A 120 -26.25 -8.28 -51.27
CA VAL A 120 -25.67 -9.57 -50.86
C VAL A 120 -24.15 -9.54 -50.97
N ALA A 121 -23.60 -9.01 -52.08
CA ALA A 121 -22.17 -8.86 -52.26
C ALA A 121 -21.54 -7.94 -51.19
N ALA A 122 -22.17 -6.80 -50.89
CA ALA A 122 -21.70 -5.88 -49.86
C ALA A 122 -21.76 -6.48 -48.45
N VAL A 123 -22.81 -7.27 -48.15
CA VAL A 123 -22.92 -7.99 -46.88
C VAL A 123 -21.87 -9.09 -46.79
N ASP A 124 -21.64 -9.86 -47.85
CA ASP A 124 -20.61 -10.91 -47.87
C ASP A 124 -19.21 -10.32 -47.71
N GLU A 125 -18.91 -9.19 -48.36
CA GLU A 125 -17.65 -8.46 -48.17
C GLU A 125 -17.50 -7.99 -46.72
N ARG A 126 -18.56 -7.43 -46.12
CA ARG A 126 -18.52 -6.98 -44.73
C ARG A 126 -18.38 -8.14 -43.75
N VAL A 127 -19.07 -9.25 -43.99
CA VAL A 127 -18.95 -10.48 -43.20
C VAL A 127 -17.55 -11.07 -43.34
N SER A 128 -16.94 -11.06 -44.52
CA SER A 128 -15.57 -11.53 -44.71
C SER A 128 -14.55 -10.66 -43.96
N THR A 129 -14.77 -9.35 -43.94
CA THR A 129 -13.95 -8.38 -43.19
C THR A 129 -14.08 -8.60 -41.68
N VAL A 130 -15.31 -8.71 -41.17
CA VAL A 130 -15.52 -8.99 -39.74
C VAL A 130 -14.97 -10.35 -39.36
N ARG A 131 -15.09 -11.37 -40.22
CA ARG A 131 -14.48 -12.70 -39.99
C ARG A 131 -12.95 -12.62 -39.94
N SER A 132 -12.30 -11.82 -40.80
CA SER A 132 -10.85 -11.66 -40.77
C SER A 132 -10.38 -10.85 -39.56
N GLU A 133 -11.13 -9.81 -39.15
CA GLU A 133 -10.89 -9.05 -37.92
C GLU A 133 -11.05 -9.94 -36.67
N VAL A 134 -12.10 -10.77 -36.62
CA VAL A 134 -12.31 -11.75 -35.53
C VAL A 134 -11.21 -12.81 -35.50
N ALA A 135 -10.77 -13.30 -36.66
CA ALA A 135 -9.65 -14.23 -36.74
C ALA A 135 -8.33 -13.58 -36.31
N ALA A 136 -8.10 -12.30 -36.65
CA ALA A 136 -6.92 -11.55 -36.21
C ALA A 136 -6.93 -11.31 -34.70
N LEU A 137 -8.09 -11.05 -34.10
CA LEU A 137 -8.24 -10.93 -32.64
C LEU A 137 -8.07 -12.28 -31.92
N GLY A 138 -8.56 -13.38 -32.50
CA GLY A 138 -8.32 -14.73 -31.99
C GLY A 138 -6.87 -15.22 -32.16
N ALA A 139 -6.11 -14.61 -33.07
CA ALA A 139 -4.68 -14.88 -33.28
C ALA A 139 -3.77 -14.14 -32.29
N VAL A 140 -4.29 -13.22 -31.47
CA VAL A 140 -3.53 -12.67 -30.34
C VAL A 140 -3.31 -13.82 -29.35
N ASP A 141 -2.06 -14.25 -29.20
CA ASP A 141 -1.64 -15.42 -28.41
C ASP A 141 -1.84 -15.23 -26.90
N HIS A 142 -3.10 -15.22 -26.47
CA HIS A 142 -3.48 -15.21 -25.08
C HIS A 142 -3.03 -16.49 -24.37
N SER A 143 -2.91 -17.60 -25.10
CA SER A 143 -2.42 -18.88 -24.57
C SER A 143 -0.95 -18.79 -24.15
N GLY A 144 -0.08 -18.21 -24.97
CA GLY A 144 1.33 -18.00 -24.64
C GLY A 144 1.51 -16.98 -23.53
N ARG A 145 0.68 -15.94 -23.47
CA ARG A 145 0.69 -14.98 -22.33
C ARG A 145 0.27 -15.64 -21.02
N LEU A 146 -0.75 -16.50 -21.02
CA LEU A 146 -1.17 -17.27 -19.84
C LEU A 146 -0.09 -18.26 -19.41
N ALA A 147 0.48 -19.03 -20.34
CA ALA A 147 1.59 -19.93 -20.05
C ALA A 147 2.82 -19.19 -19.49
N GLY A 148 3.09 -17.98 -19.97
CA GLY A 148 4.15 -17.12 -19.44
C GLY A 148 3.86 -16.59 -18.03
N ILE A 149 2.59 -16.32 -17.71
CA ILE A 149 2.18 -15.94 -16.34
C ILE A 149 2.30 -17.15 -15.41
N ASP A 150 1.86 -18.34 -15.81
CA ASP A 150 1.95 -19.57 -15.02
C ASP A 150 3.42 -19.94 -14.72
N ALA A 151 4.30 -19.79 -15.71
CA ALA A 151 5.73 -20.00 -15.51
C ALA A 151 6.33 -19.02 -14.50
N ARG A 152 5.94 -17.73 -14.57
CA ARG A 152 6.37 -16.71 -13.60
C ARG A 152 5.82 -16.96 -12.21
N LEU A 153 4.58 -17.41 -12.08
CA LEU A 153 4.00 -17.81 -10.79
C LEU A 153 4.79 -18.98 -10.19
N GLY A 154 5.10 -20.01 -10.98
CA GLY A 154 5.93 -21.13 -10.52
C GLY A 154 7.37 -20.73 -10.14
N ASP A 155 7.96 -19.74 -10.81
CA ASP A 155 9.26 -19.16 -10.42
C ASP A 155 9.17 -18.39 -9.10
N LEU A 156 8.10 -17.62 -8.89
CA LEU A 156 7.86 -16.88 -7.65
C LEU A 156 7.62 -17.83 -6.47
N ASP A 157 6.85 -18.90 -6.66
CA ASP A 157 6.61 -19.91 -5.62
C ASP A 157 7.91 -20.61 -5.21
N ARG A 158 8.79 -20.93 -6.17
CA ARG A 158 10.12 -21.49 -5.88
C ARG A 158 10.98 -20.51 -5.08
N ARG A 159 11.02 -19.24 -5.48
CA ARG A 159 11.75 -18.19 -4.73
C ARG A 159 11.18 -17.99 -3.33
N ALA A 160 9.87 -18.05 -3.17
CA ALA A 160 9.22 -17.95 -1.87
C ALA A 160 9.66 -19.11 -0.96
N ALA A 161 9.63 -20.35 -1.47
CA ALA A 161 10.09 -21.52 -0.72
C ALA A 161 11.59 -21.45 -0.36
N GLU A 162 12.44 -20.97 -1.27
CA GLU A 162 13.87 -20.74 -1.01
C GLU A 162 14.10 -19.69 0.10
N LEU A 163 13.36 -18.58 0.06
CA LEU A 163 13.43 -17.54 1.09
C LEU A 163 12.90 -18.02 2.45
N GLU A 164 11.80 -18.79 2.47
CA GLU A 164 11.27 -19.40 3.70
C GLU A 164 12.28 -20.38 4.31
N SER A 165 12.91 -21.22 3.48
CA SER A 165 13.96 -22.14 3.93
C SER A 165 15.19 -21.40 4.47
N ALA A 166 15.66 -20.36 3.76
CA ALA A 166 16.81 -19.55 4.17
C ALA A 166 16.55 -18.78 5.47
N THR A 167 15.35 -18.20 5.62
CA THR A 167 14.96 -17.50 6.85
C THR A 167 14.80 -18.47 8.02
N ALA A 168 14.20 -19.65 7.82
CA ALA A 168 14.13 -20.68 8.83
C ALA A 168 15.53 -21.15 9.30
N ALA A 169 16.46 -21.36 8.35
CA ALA A 169 17.84 -21.73 8.66
C ALA A 169 18.58 -20.62 9.43
N SER A 170 18.39 -19.36 9.03
CA SER A 170 18.97 -18.19 9.72
C SER A 170 18.45 -18.06 11.15
N ILE A 171 17.13 -18.19 11.35
CA ILE A 171 16.51 -18.17 12.69
C ILE A 171 17.02 -19.32 13.55
N ALA A 172 17.12 -20.52 12.99
CA ALA A 172 17.64 -21.69 13.71
C ALA A 172 19.09 -21.48 14.17
N SER A 173 19.95 -20.95 13.29
CA SER A 173 21.35 -20.63 13.63
C SER A 173 21.44 -19.55 14.71
N ALA A 174 20.71 -18.45 14.57
CA ALA A 174 20.71 -17.38 15.56
C ALA A 174 20.19 -17.86 16.93
N THR A 175 19.16 -18.72 16.93
CA THR A 175 18.62 -19.31 18.15
C THR A 175 19.64 -20.24 18.83
N ALA A 176 20.38 -21.03 18.04
CA ALA A 176 21.46 -21.88 18.56
C ALA A 176 22.59 -21.05 19.19
N ASP A 177 23.02 -19.97 18.54
CA ASP A 177 24.06 -19.07 19.06
C ASP A 177 23.64 -18.41 20.38
N VAL A 178 22.38 -17.93 20.45
CA VAL A 178 21.82 -17.36 21.69
C VAL A 178 21.76 -18.41 22.79
N ALA A 179 21.36 -19.65 22.49
CA ALA A 179 21.33 -20.73 23.47
C ALA A 179 22.73 -21.06 24.02
N VAL A 180 23.75 -21.08 23.16
CA VAL A 180 25.16 -21.30 23.59
C VAL A 180 25.65 -20.16 24.49
N ARG A 181 25.38 -18.91 24.13
CA ARG A 181 25.76 -17.74 24.95
C ARG A 181 25.07 -17.76 26.31
N LEU A 182 23.76 -18.01 26.34
CA LEU A 182 22.99 -18.08 27.58
C LEU A 182 23.49 -19.22 28.49
N ALA A 183 23.83 -20.38 27.91
CA ALA A 183 24.39 -21.50 28.67
C ALA A 183 25.76 -21.15 29.29
N ALA A 184 26.61 -20.41 28.57
CA ALA A 184 27.88 -19.93 29.09
C ALA A 184 27.70 -18.91 30.23
N GLU A 185 26.79 -17.95 30.08
CA GLU A 185 26.47 -16.97 31.13
C GLU A 185 25.90 -17.64 32.38
N ILE A 186 25.02 -18.64 32.23
CA ILE A 186 24.48 -19.42 33.35
C ILE A 186 25.60 -20.19 34.07
N ALA A 187 26.53 -20.78 33.33
CA ALA A 187 27.67 -21.49 33.92
C ALA A 187 28.59 -20.54 34.72
N GLU A 188 28.90 -19.37 34.16
CA GLU A 188 29.70 -18.33 34.83
C GLU A 188 29.01 -17.83 36.11
N GLN A 189 27.70 -17.56 36.06
CA GLN A 189 26.94 -17.15 37.24
C GLN A 189 26.87 -18.26 38.30
N ALA A 190 26.76 -19.52 37.88
CA ALA A 190 26.76 -20.64 38.81
C ALA A 190 28.13 -20.78 39.52
N ASP A 191 29.23 -20.59 38.81
CA ASP A 191 30.58 -20.61 39.40
C ASP A 191 30.81 -19.41 40.34
N ALA A 192 30.35 -18.22 39.96
CA ALA A 192 30.40 -17.04 40.83
C ALA A 192 29.60 -17.25 42.13
N LEU A 193 28.41 -17.85 42.05
CA LEU A 193 27.60 -18.18 43.22
C LEU A 193 28.27 -19.23 44.12
N ARG A 194 28.87 -20.27 43.54
CA ARG A 194 29.63 -21.29 44.31
C ARG A 194 30.83 -20.65 45.02
N ALA A 195 31.57 -19.78 44.34
CA ALA A 195 32.69 -19.06 44.93
C ALA A 195 32.25 -18.14 46.08
N ALA A 196 31.13 -17.43 45.91
CA ALA A 196 30.54 -16.60 46.96
C ALA A 196 30.11 -17.44 48.17
N GLN A 197 29.46 -18.60 47.95
CA GLN A 197 29.08 -19.54 49.01
C GLN A 197 30.30 -20.07 49.78
N ALA A 198 31.35 -20.48 49.07
CA ALA A 198 32.59 -20.94 49.70
C ALA A 198 33.24 -19.83 50.55
N ALA A 199 33.21 -18.57 50.08
CA ALA A 199 33.71 -17.43 50.84
C ALA A 199 32.87 -17.15 52.09
N THR A 200 31.54 -17.26 52.02
CA THR A 200 30.68 -17.10 53.19
C THR A 200 30.89 -18.21 54.21
N ASP A 201 31.02 -19.47 53.76
CA ASP A 201 31.25 -20.61 54.64
C ASP A 201 32.60 -20.50 55.36
N ALA A 202 33.65 -20.07 54.64
CA ALA A 202 34.96 -19.81 55.22
C ALA A 202 34.89 -18.68 56.26
N ALA A 203 34.17 -17.60 55.99
CA ALA A 203 34.00 -16.49 56.93
C ALA A 203 33.22 -16.89 58.19
N VAL A 204 32.16 -17.71 58.04
CA VAL A 204 31.40 -18.27 59.17
C VAL A 204 32.28 -19.22 59.98
N GLY A 205 33.02 -20.10 59.33
CA GLY A 205 33.97 -21.02 59.98
C GLY A 205 35.03 -20.28 60.80
N ALA A 206 35.63 -19.23 60.23
CA ALA A 206 36.62 -18.40 60.93
C ALA A 206 36.01 -17.68 62.16
N ARG A 207 34.78 -17.16 62.06
CA ARG A 207 34.09 -16.54 63.20
C ARG A 207 33.76 -17.53 64.30
N LEU A 208 33.29 -18.72 63.95
CA LEU A 208 33.01 -19.78 64.93
C LEU A 208 34.29 -20.24 65.63
N ALA A 209 35.41 -20.35 64.90
CA ALA A 209 36.71 -20.67 65.48
C ALA A 209 37.16 -19.60 66.49
N ALA A 210 37.05 -18.31 66.13
CA ALA A 210 37.38 -17.21 67.03
C ALA A 210 36.51 -17.20 68.30
N ILE A 211 35.19 -17.38 68.16
CA ILE A 211 34.28 -17.49 69.32
C ILE A 211 34.65 -18.69 70.20
N ALA A 212 35.01 -19.82 69.61
CA ALA A 212 35.42 -21.00 70.36
C ALA A 212 36.74 -20.79 71.12
N GLU A 213 37.68 -20.05 70.55
CA GLU A 213 38.93 -19.67 71.20
C GLU A 213 38.70 -18.69 72.35
N ASP A 214 37.88 -17.66 72.13
CA ASP A 214 37.48 -16.70 73.18
C ASP A 214 36.79 -17.43 74.35
N LEU A 215 35.85 -18.33 74.07
CA LEU A 215 35.17 -19.12 75.10
C LEU A 215 36.13 -20.03 75.87
N ARG A 216 37.12 -20.63 75.19
CA ARG A 216 38.16 -21.44 75.87
C ARG A 216 39.01 -20.59 76.81
N ALA A 217 39.48 -19.43 76.34
CA ALA A 217 40.29 -18.52 77.15
C ALA A 217 39.54 -18.03 78.40
N GLU A 218 38.25 -17.73 78.25
CA GLU A 218 37.41 -17.34 79.38
C GLU A 218 37.15 -18.48 80.38
N ILE A 219 36.94 -19.72 79.89
CA ILE A 219 36.79 -20.88 80.77
C ILE A 219 38.09 -21.09 81.56
N GLU A 220 39.25 -20.99 80.92
CA GLU A 220 40.55 -21.10 81.58
C GLU A 220 40.77 -19.99 82.63
N GLN A 221 40.37 -18.74 82.31
CA GLN A 221 40.39 -17.63 83.26
C GLN A 221 39.44 -17.87 84.45
N ALA A 222 38.24 -18.40 84.21
CA ALA A 222 37.28 -18.72 85.26
C ALA A 222 37.79 -19.84 86.16
N VAL A 223 38.39 -20.89 85.59
CA VAL A 223 39.01 -22.01 86.32
C VAL A 223 40.18 -21.52 87.17
N SER A 224 41.10 -20.73 86.62
CA SER A 224 42.24 -20.18 87.36
C SER A 224 41.82 -19.24 88.49
N THR A 225 40.80 -18.42 88.27
CA THR A 225 40.21 -17.54 89.30
C THR A 225 39.58 -18.37 90.42
N THR A 226 38.87 -19.45 90.07
CA THR A 226 38.24 -20.35 91.05
C THR A 226 39.30 -21.12 91.85
N ALA A 227 40.33 -21.64 91.19
CA ALA A 227 41.44 -22.33 91.84
C ALA A 227 42.17 -21.42 92.85
N SER A 228 42.44 -20.16 92.46
CA SER A 228 43.07 -19.17 93.35
C SER A 228 42.21 -18.83 94.57
N ARG A 229 40.87 -18.84 94.41
CA ARG A 229 39.95 -18.65 95.53
C ARG A 229 39.92 -19.86 96.47
N VAL A 230 39.97 -21.07 95.92
CA VAL A 230 40.04 -22.31 96.72
C VAL A 230 41.31 -22.32 97.57
N THR A 231 42.48 -22.04 96.98
CA THR A 231 43.74 -21.99 97.74
C THR A 231 43.71 -20.90 98.83
N GLN A 232 43.19 -19.70 98.54
CA GLN A 232 43.00 -18.66 99.56
C GLN A 232 42.10 -19.11 100.72
N LEU A 233 41.05 -19.89 100.43
CA LEU A 233 40.16 -20.43 101.45
C LEU A 233 40.84 -21.53 102.28
N GLU A 234 41.66 -22.37 101.66
CA GLU A 234 42.47 -23.40 102.34
C GLU A 234 43.54 -22.79 103.24
N ASP A 235 44.30 -21.81 102.76
CA ASP A 235 45.31 -21.09 103.55
C ASP A 235 44.67 -20.38 104.75
N ALA A 236 43.52 -19.74 104.51
CA ALA A 236 42.74 -19.16 105.58
C ALA A 236 42.30 -20.25 106.57
N ALA A 237 41.77 -21.39 106.09
CA ALA A 237 41.37 -22.53 106.94
C ALA A 237 42.50 -22.98 107.87
N ALA A 238 43.71 -23.15 107.36
CA ALA A 238 44.88 -23.59 108.13
C ALA A 238 45.33 -22.58 109.21
N ALA A 239 45.12 -21.28 109.00
CA ALA A 239 45.61 -20.23 109.91
C ALA A 239 44.71 -19.97 111.14
N ALA A 240 43.59 -20.69 111.34
CA ALA A 240 42.61 -20.37 112.38
C ALA A 240 42.55 -21.39 113.53
N PRO A 241 42.88 -21.02 114.79
CA PRO A 241 42.80 -21.93 115.93
C PRO A 241 41.52 -21.87 116.80
N GLU A 242 40.48 -21.08 116.47
CA GLU A 242 39.34 -20.82 117.39
C GLU A 242 37.95 -21.11 116.78
N PRO A 243 37.02 -21.75 117.52
CA PRO A 243 35.76 -22.31 116.98
C PRO A 243 34.70 -21.30 116.50
N GLY A 244 34.71 -20.04 116.96
CA GLY A 244 33.77 -19.00 116.49
C GLY A 244 34.05 -18.47 115.06
N VAL A 245 35.23 -18.77 114.51
CA VAL A 245 35.65 -18.28 113.18
C VAL A 245 34.97 -19.06 112.05
N LEU A 246 34.51 -20.28 112.30
CA LEU A 246 33.85 -21.11 111.28
C LEU A 246 32.49 -20.56 110.83
N GLU A 247 31.71 -19.97 111.73
CA GLU A 247 30.37 -19.45 111.42
C GLU A 247 30.45 -18.16 110.59
N SER A 248 31.38 -17.26 110.94
CA SER A 248 31.72 -16.09 110.13
C SER A 248 32.42 -16.42 108.81
N ARG A 249 32.92 -17.66 108.66
CA ARG A 249 33.46 -18.19 107.41
C ARG A 249 32.41 -18.82 106.54
N LEU A 250 31.47 -19.57 107.11
CA LEU A 250 30.33 -20.11 106.37
C LEU A 250 29.54 -18.97 105.72
N GLY A 251 29.28 -17.88 106.47
CA GLY A 251 28.63 -16.69 105.91
C GLY A 251 29.46 -15.96 104.85
N ARG A 252 30.80 -16.02 104.89
CA ARG A 252 31.67 -15.49 103.83
C ARG A 252 31.72 -16.38 102.60
N LEU A 253 31.71 -17.71 102.79
CA LEU A 253 31.60 -18.69 101.72
C LEU A 253 30.24 -18.60 101.02
N GLU A 254 29.14 -18.50 101.76
CA GLU A 254 27.81 -18.25 101.20
C GLU A 254 27.76 -16.94 100.42
N LYS A 255 28.36 -15.86 100.94
CA LYS A 255 28.49 -14.60 100.19
C LYS A 255 29.36 -14.74 98.94
N ALA A 256 30.47 -15.48 99.01
CA ALA A 256 31.37 -15.68 97.87
C ALA A 256 30.76 -16.59 96.81
N VAL A 257 30.02 -17.62 97.20
CA VAL A 257 29.26 -18.51 96.33
C VAL A 257 28.07 -17.76 95.71
N ALA A 258 27.35 -16.93 96.47
CA ALA A 258 26.32 -16.06 95.93
C ALA A 258 26.88 -14.99 94.97
N ALA A 259 28.10 -14.53 95.19
CA ALA A 259 28.80 -13.61 94.29
C ALA A 259 29.43 -14.31 93.07
N ALA A 260 29.79 -15.60 93.17
CA ALA A 260 30.29 -16.41 92.05
C ALA A 260 29.15 -16.96 91.19
N ALA A 261 28.00 -17.24 91.79
CA ALA A 261 26.72 -17.49 91.13
C ALA A 261 26.07 -16.17 90.67
N ASP A 262 26.86 -15.20 90.19
CA ASP A 262 26.32 -14.00 89.53
C ASP A 262 25.75 -14.41 88.17
N THR A 263 24.59 -15.08 88.22
CA THR A 263 23.78 -15.50 87.07
C THR A 263 23.49 -14.32 86.16
N ARG A 264 23.46 -13.10 86.70
CA ARG A 264 23.34 -11.85 85.93
C ARG A 264 24.47 -11.65 84.92
N ALA A 265 25.68 -12.15 85.17
CA ALA A 265 26.76 -12.10 84.20
C ALA A 265 26.48 -13.03 83.01
N VAL A 266 25.99 -14.24 83.28
CA VAL A 266 25.56 -15.20 82.25
C VAL A 266 24.34 -14.68 81.49
N ASP A 267 23.33 -14.12 82.18
CA ASP A 267 22.14 -13.52 81.56
C ASP A 267 22.51 -12.37 80.62
N ARG A 268 23.45 -11.50 81.02
CA ARG A 268 23.98 -10.42 80.16
C ARG A 268 24.75 -10.94 78.95
N ARG A 269 25.26 -12.18 78.98
CA ARG A 269 25.93 -12.80 77.83
C ARG A 269 24.93 -13.49 76.92
N LEU A 270 23.95 -14.20 77.48
CA LEU A 270 22.81 -14.73 76.73
C LEU A 270 22.08 -13.62 75.98
N ALA A 271 21.75 -12.52 76.65
CA ALA A 271 21.10 -11.38 76.00
C ALA A 271 21.96 -10.74 74.88
N ARG A 272 23.30 -10.78 75.00
CA ARG A 272 24.21 -10.31 73.94
C ARG A 272 24.28 -11.28 72.76
N LEU A 273 24.27 -12.58 73.02
CA LEU A 273 24.23 -13.62 71.99
C LEU A 273 22.89 -13.62 71.25
N GLU A 274 21.78 -13.52 71.98
CA GLU A 274 20.43 -13.38 71.40
C GLU A 274 20.36 -12.15 70.51
N LYS A 275 20.82 -10.99 70.99
CA LYS A 275 20.89 -9.78 70.17
C LYS A 275 21.78 -9.95 68.94
N GLY A 276 22.93 -10.63 69.08
CA GLY A 276 23.82 -10.93 67.95
C GLY A 276 23.16 -11.82 66.91
N MET A 277 22.41 -12.84 67.33
CA MET A 277 21.65 -13.71 66.43
C MET A 277 20.51 -12.96 65.74
N ASP A 278 19.78 -12.10 66.45
CA ASP A 278 18.74 -11.24 65.88
C ASP A 278 19.31 -10.29 64.81
N ASP A 279 20.47 -9.69 65.08
CA ASP A 279 21.15 -8.81 64.13
C ASP A 279 21.66 -9.59 62.89
N GLN A 280 22.12 -10.83 63.06
CA GLN A 280 22.47 -11.71 61.93
C GLN A 280 21.23 -12.09 61.10
N GLN A 281 20.13 -12.44 61.75
CA GLN A 281 18.90 -12.80 61.06
C GLN A 281 18.35 -11.62 60.25
N ARG A 282 18.39 -10.40 60.81
CA ARG A 282 18.07 -9.17 60.06
C ARG A 282 19.00 -8.93 58.87
N LEU A 283 20.29 -9.26 58.99
CA LEU A 283 21.23 -9.14 57.87
C LEU A 283 20.87 -10.12 56.74
N VAL A 284 20.53 -11.37 57.08
CA VAL A 284 20.10 -12.39 56.11
C VAL A 284 18.79 -11.99 55.43
N GLU A 285 17.80 -11.48 56.19
CA GLU A 285 16.55 -10.95 55.63
C GLU A 285 16.79 -9.74 54.72
N ALA A 286 17.71 -8.85 55.08
CA ALA A 286 18.08 -7.72 54.22
C ALA A 286 18.77 -8.17 52.93
N GLN A 287 19.65 -9.18 53.00
CA GLN A 287 20.31 -9.78 51.83
C GLN A 287 19.31 -10.49 50.92
N SER A 288 18.39 -11.29 51.47
CA SER A 288 17.36 -11.98 50.67
C SER A 288 16.43 -10.98 49.98
N ALA A 289 16.01 -9.91 50.68
CA ALA A 289 15.22 -8.84 50.10
C ALA A 289 15.98 -8.03 49.02
N ALA A 290 17.31 -7.93 49.11
CA ALA A 290 18.14 -7.31 48.08
C ALA A 290 18.23 -8.20 46.83
N VAL A 291 18.44 -9.50 47.02
CA VAL A 291 18.46 -10.50 45.93
C VAL A 291 17.10 -10.56 45.24
N GLU A 292 15.99 -10.61 45.97
CA GLU A 292 14.64 -10.63 45.39
C GLU A 292 14.38 -9.37 44.53
N ARG A 293 14.80 -8.19 45.00
CA ARG A 293 14.70 -6.94 44.23
C ARG A 293 15.57 -6.98 42.96
N ALA A 294 16.79 -7.53 43.04
CA ALA A 294 17.66 -7.67 41.88
C ALA A 294 17.06 -8.64 40.84
N VAL A 295 16.53 -9.78 41.29
CA VAL A 295 15.85 -10.77 40.42
C VAL A 295 14.62 -10.16 39.75
N ARG A 296 13.74 -9.46 40.49
CA ARG A 296 12.60 -8.75 39.89
C ARG A 296 13.05 -7.75 38.82
N LYS A 297 14.06 -6.93 39.12
CA LYS A 297 14.60 -5.95 38.17
C LYS A 297 15.20 -6.60 36.92
N GLY A 298 15.84 -7.76 37.08
CA GLY A 298 16.35 -8.58 35.98
C GLY A 298 15.22 -9.10 35.09
N LEU A 299 14.18 -9.69 35.68
CA LEU A 299 13.00 -10.16 34.97
C LEU A 299 12.27 -9.03 34.23
N ASP A 300 12.12 -7.85 34.84
CA ASP A 300 11.53 -6.67 34.20
C ASP A 300 12.36 -6.16 33.01
N ARG A 301 13.69 -6.35 33.03
CA ARG A 301 14.57 -6.02 31.90
C ARG A 301 14.34 -7.01 30.75
N VAL A 302 14.36 -8.31 31.04
CA VAL A 302 14.11 -9.37 30.05
C VAL A 302 12.73 -9.23 29.42
N ALA A 303 11.69 -8.94 30.23
CA ALA A 303 10.34 -8.71 29.72
C ALA A 303 10.27 -7.53 28.75
N ARG A 304 10.97 -6.43 29.05
CA ARG A 304 11.05 -5.27 28.13
C ARG A 304 11.81 -5.59 26.85
N GLU A 305 12.84 -6.41 26.92
CA GLU A 305 13.62 -6.82 25.75
C GLU A 305 12.81 -7.75 24.83
N ILE A 306 12.05 -8.69 25.40
CA ILE A 306 11.10 -9.54 24.67
C ILE A 306 9.98 -8.68 24.04
N ALA A 307 9.44 -7.71 24.78
CA ALA A 307 8.44 -6.80 24.22
C ALA A 307 9.01 -5.93 23.10
N GLY A 308 10.27 -5.49 23.22
CA GLY A 308 10.97 -4.72 22.19
C GLY A 308 11.23 -5.52 20.92
N THR A 309 11.72 -6.76 21.05
CA THR A 309 11.95 -7.65 19.91
C THR A 309 10.63 -8.05 19.24
N GLY A 310 9.58 -8.36 20.03
CA GLY A 310 8.24 -8.61 19.50
C GLY A 310 7.67 -7.40 18.75
N GLY A 311 7.87 -6.18 19.26
CA GLY A 311 7.49 -4.95 18.58
C GLY A 311 8.24 -4.73 17.26
N ALA A 312 9.53 -5.04 17.22
CA ALA A 312 10.32 -4.99 15.98
C ALA A 312 9.80 -5.99 14.93
N TYR A 313 9.43 -7.20 15.34
CA TYR A 313 8.79 -8.19 14.46
C TYR A 313 7.46 -7.69 13.91
N LEU A 314 6.58 -7.15 14.77
CA LEU A 314 5.30 -6.60 14.32
C LEU A 314 5.50 -5.43 13.34
N GLY A 315 6.43 -4.52 13.64
CA GLY A 315 6.78 -3.41 12.74
C GLY A 315 7.31 -3.90 11.38
N ALA A 316 8.15 -4.95 11.37
CA ALA A 316 8.61 -5.57 10.14
C ALA A 316 7.45 -6.14 9.32
N THR A 317 6.51 -6.86 9.95
CA THR A 317 5.33 -7.39 9.25
C THR A 317 4.43 -6.29 8.68
N GLU A 318 4.31 -5.15 9.36
CA GLU A 318 3.52 -4.02 8.90
C GLU A 318 4.20 -3.30 7.72
N SER A 319 5.53 -3.16 7.75
CA SER A 319 6.31 -2.66 6.61
C SER A 319 6.20 -3.57 5.39
N PHE A 320 6.20 -4.89 5.59
CA PHE A 320 6.00 -5.89 4.54
C PHE A 320 4.57 -5.80 3.95
N ARG A 321 3.55 -5.63 4.79
CA ARG A 321 2.17 -5.40 4.32
C ARG A 321 2.07 -4.14 3.46
N LYS A 322 2.68 -3.02 3.88
CA LYS A 322 2.72 -1.79 3.07
C LYS A 322 3.46 -1.99 1.75
N ALA A 323 4.56 -2.74 1.74
CA ALA A 323 5.26 -3.09 0.52
C ALA A 323 4.36 -3.91 -0.43
N LEU A 324 3.59 -4.88 0.09
CA LEU A 324 2.62 -5.64 -0.69
C LEU A 324 1.46 -4.77 -1.23
N GLU A 325 0.95 -3.82 -0.44
CA GLU A 325 -0.07 -2.86 -0.92
C GLU A 325 0.48 -1.96 -2.03
N THR A 326 1.73 -1.51 -1.90
CA THR A 326 2.41 -0.71 -2.93
C THR A 326 2.65 -1.53 -4.20
N LEU A 327 3.00 -2.81 -4.06
CA LEU A 327 3.15 -3.72 -5.19
C LEU A 327 1.81 -4.00 -5.87
N GLY A 328 0.74 -4.16 -5.07
CA GLY A 328 -0.62 -4.38 -5.56
C GLY A 328 -1.17 -3.19 -6.34
N THR A 329 -0.90 -1.96 -5.88
CA THR A 329 -1.26 -0.74 -6.63
C THR A 329 -0.44 -0.56 -7.91
N ALA A 330 0.85 -0.96 -7.91
CA ALA A 330 1.68 -0.93 -9.11
C ALA A 330 1.28 -2.00 -10.15
N LEU A 331 0.69 -3.11 -9.70
CA LEU A 331 0.24 -4.22 -10.55
C LEU A 331 -1.20 -4.08 -11.05
N ASP A 332 -1.96 -3.08 -10.59
CA ASP A 332 -3.31 -2.81 -11.10
C ASP A 332 -3.21 -2.38 -12.58
N PRO A 333 -3.58 -3.28 -13.53
CA PRO A 333 -3.35 -3.05 -14.95
C PRO A 333 -4.33 -2.03 -15.54
N THR A 334 -5.26 -1.50 -14.73
CA THR A 334 -6.25 -0.51 -15.14
C THR A 334 -5.78 0.94 -14.95
N GLY A 335 -4.52 1.15 -14.53
CA GLY A 335 -3.84 2.44 -14.50
C GLY A 335 -3.60 3.05 -15.88
N VAL A 336 -4.68 3.38 -16.60
CA VAL A 336 -4.66 4.28 -17.74
C VAL A 336 -4.28 5.66 -17.21
N ALA A 337 -3.09 6.11 -17.56
CA ALA A 337 -2.59 7.44 -17.31
C ALA A 337 -3.57 8.49 -17.88
N ALA A 338 -4.39 9.07 -17.00
CA ALA A 338 -5.05 10.34 -17.28
C ALA A 338 -4.10 11.47 -16.90
N GLU A 339 -3.11 11.72 -17.77
CA GLU A 339 -2.46 13.02 -17.81
C GLU A 339 -3.46 14.05 -18.34
N THR A 340 -3.75 15.09 -17.57
CA THR A 340 -4.22 16.36 -18.14
C THR A 340 -3.68 17.51 -17.29
N PRO A 341 -3.14 18.58 -17.90
CA PRO A 341 -2.40 19.62 -17.19
C PRO A 341 -3.29 20.80 -16.75
N ALA A 342 -2.70 21.61 -15.88
CA ALA A 342 -2.90 23.05 -15.68
C ALA A 342 -4.27 23.55 -15.18
N GLY A 343 -4.25 24.07 -13.94
CA GLY A 343 -5.31 24.91 -13.40
C GLY A 343 -4.86 25.61 -12.12
N ALA A 344 -4.32 26.81 -12.26
CA ALA A 344 -3.93 27.71 -11.18
C ALA A 344 -5.09 27.98 -10.20
N ALA A 345 -4.82 27.93 -8.90
CA ALA A 345 -5.71 28.50 -7.88
C ALA A 345 -4.93 29.02 -6.66
N GLU A 346 -5.20 30.27 -6.34
CA GLU A 346 -4.60 31.14 -5.32
C GLU A 346 -4.68 30.62 -3.86
N PRO A 347 -3.74 31.05 -2.98
CA PRO A 347 -3.82 30.76 -1.56
C PRO A 347 -4.75 31.74 -0.83
N LYS A 348 -5.95 31.29 -0.46
CA LYS A 348 -6.82 32.04 0.47
C LYS A 348 -6.33 31.89 1.91
N ARG A 349 -5.71 32.97 2.39
CA ARG A 349 -5.55 33.35 3.79
C ARG A 349 -6.88 33.20 4.55
N LYS A 350 -6.94 32.38 5.60
CA LYS A 350 -7.98 32.47 6.63
C LYS A 350 -7.40 33.08 7.91
N LYS A 351 -7.89 34.30 8.17
CA LYS A 351 -7.80 35.06 9.43
C LYS A 351 -8.46 34.28 10.56
N GLY A 352 -7.97 34.56 11.77
CA GLY A 352 -8.28 33.84 12.99
C GLY A 352 -9.72 33.88 13.47
N LYS A 353 -10.00 33.02 14.45
CA LYS A 353 -11.15 33.17 15.32
C LYS A 353 -10.72 33.04 16.77
N LYS A 354 -11.07 34.11 17.45
CA LYS A 354 -10.86 34.52 18.82
C LYS A 354 -11.82 33.78 19.76
N ASP A 355 -11.30 33.46 20.94
CA ASP A 355 -11.93 33.30 22.25
C ASP A 355 -13.37 32.75 22.35
N LYS A 356 -13.53 31.62 23.06
CA LYS A 356 -14.57 31.53 24.07
C LYS A 356 -14.10 30.74 25.29
N ARG A 357 -13.95 31.49 26.38
CA ARG A 357 -13.76 31.05 27.77
C ARG A 357 -15.01 30.31 28.28
N GLU A 358 -14.81 29.17 28.93
CA GLU A 358 -15.65 28.62 30.01
C GLU A 358 -14.80 27.51 30.68
N LYS A 359 -13.98 27.81 31.71
CA LYS A 359 -14.28 27.97 33.15
C LYS A 359 -14.96 26.74 33.78
N THR A 360 -14.17 25.74 34.16
CA THR A 360 -14.40 24.96 35.40
C THR A 360 -13.10 24.39 35.99
N ALA A 361 -13.00 24.56 37.31
CA ALA A 361 -12.01 24.21 38.33
C ALA A 361 -11.20 22.91 38.12
N ARG A 362 -9.86 22.95 38.25
CA ARG A 362 -9.05 22.81 39.48
C ARG A 362 -8.85 21.34 39.92
N ALA A 363 -7.76 20.74 39.47
CA ALA A 363 -6.98 19.78 40.25
C ALA A 363 -5.52 19.85 39.78
N ALA A 364 -4.63 20.05 40.74
CA ALA A 364 -3.22 20.35 40.54
C ALA A 364 -2.43 19.11 40.09
N SER A 365 -1.53 19.28 39.12
CA SER A 365 -0.39 18.38 38.92
C SER A 365 0.81 19.17 38.38
N PRO A 366 2.03 19.00 38.93
CA PRO A 366 3.12 19.96 38.76
C PRO A 366 3.98 19.73 37.50
N ALA A 367 4.24 20.86 36.84
CA ALA A 367 5.48 21.30 36.19
C ALA A 367 6.31 20.28 35.36
N THR A 368 6.13 20.37 34.05
CA THR A 368 7.14 20.00 33.04
C THR A 368 8.04 21.22 32.78
N PRO A 369 9.37 21.15 32.91
CA PRO A 369 10.25 22.19 32.38
C PRO A 369 10.53 21.93 30.89
N ALA A 370 10.42 23.00 30.11
CA ALA A 370 10.84 23.06 28.72
C ALA A 370 12.38 23.09 28.61
N LEU A 371 12.95 22.21 27.80
CA LEU A 371 14.32 22.24 27.26
C LEU A 371 14.13 22.14 25.74
N ALA A 372 14.26 23.22 24.96
CA ALA A 372 15.52 23.74 24.43
C ALA A 372 16.31 22.64 23.69
N ASP A 373 16.20 22.65 22.36
CA ASP A 373 17.05 21.92 21.41
C ASP A 373 18.51 22.33 21.64
N GLU A 374 19.22 21.53 22.41
CA GLU A 374 20.67 21.60 22.56
C GLU A 374 21.26 20.49 21.67
N VAL A 375 21.78 20.90 20.50
CA VAL A 375 22.51 20.04 19.56
C VAL A 375 23.71 19.46 20.32
N ALA A 376 23.59 18.20 20.73
CA ALA A 376 24.62 17.46 21.44
C ALA A 376 25.94 17.50 20.66
N ALA A 377 27.01 17.91 21.35
CA ALA A 377 28.37 17.86 20.85
C ALA A 377 28.75 16.43 20.43
N PRO A 378 29.51 16.24 19.33
CA PRO A 378 29.78 14.93 18.77
C PRO A 378 30.63 14.08 19.72
N SER A 379 30.07 12.93 20.13
CA SER A 379 30.84 11.83 20.71
C SER A 379 31.86 11.34 19.67
N ALA A 380 33.12 11.26 20.06
CA ALA A 380 34.28 10.92 19.25
C ALA A 380 34.28 9.44 18.80
N SER A 381 33.32 9.05 17.96
CA SER A 381 33.53 7.93 17.05
C SER A 381 34.32 8.47 15.87
N ASP A 382 35.59 8.07 15.73
CA ASP A 382 36.47 8.42 14.62
C ASP A 382 36.02 7.78 13.29
N THR A 383 34.73 7.51 13.13
CA THR A 383 34.17 6.83 11.97
C THR A 383 32.74 7.30 11.77
N TYR A 384 32.40 7.68 10.53
CA TYR A 384 31.05 8.07 10.13
C TYR A 384 30.65 7.32 8.86
N VAL A 385 29.34 7.28 8.60
CA VAL A 385 28.79 6.63 7.40
C VAL A 385 28.42 7.70 6.37
N ALA A 386 28.96 7.63 5.16
CA ALA A 386 28.65 8.54 4.06
C ALA A 386 27.55 7.95 3.17
N PHE A 387 26.45 8.67 3.00
CA PHE A 387 25.43 8.38 2.00
C PHE A 387 25.73 9.18 0.73
N VAL A 388 26.15 8.49 -0.32
CA VAL A 388 26.73 9.09 -1.53
C VAL A 388 25.97 8.67 -2.79
N PRO A 389 25.74 9.57 -3.76
CA PRO A 389 25.16 9.21 -5.05
C PRO A 389 26.18 8.45 -5.91
N SER A 390 25.84 7.23 -6.33
CA SER A 390 26.60 6.40 -7.25
C SER A 390 25.93 6.35 -8.63
N GLY A 391 26.65 5.83 -9.65
CA GLY A 391 26.07 5.67 -11.00
C GLY A 391 24.86 4.73 -11.06
N GLU A 392 24.68 3.87 -10.06
CA GLU A 392 23.58 2.89 -9.95
C GLU A 392 22.52 3.31 -8.91
N GLY A 393 22.65 4.49 -8.31
CA GLY A 393 21.71 5.00 -7.29
C GLY A 393 22.41 5.68 -6.12
N TYR A 394 22.20 5.18 -4.91
CA TYR A 394 22.84 5.69 -3.70
C TYR A 394 23.57 4.55 -2.98
N GLY A 395 24.77 4.83 -2.50
CA GLY A 395 25.60 3.91 -1.73
C GLY A 395 25.86 4.42 -0.31
N LEU A 396 26.14 3.48 0.59
CA LEU A 396 26.63 3.76 1.94
C LEU A 396 28.10 3.34 2.00
N ILE A 397 28.97 4.26 2.42
CA ILE A 397 30.41 4.02 2.54
C ILE A 397 30.86 4.40 3.95
N GLU A 398 31.65 3.56 4.61
CA GLU A 398 32.23 3.88 5.91
C GLU A 398 33.53 4.67 5.72
N LEU A 399 33.60 5.86 6.33
CA LEU A 399 34.77 6.73 6.26
C LEU A 399 35.35 6.95 7.66
N GLN A 400 36.68 6.89 7.75
CA GLN A 400 37.42 7.17 8.98
C GLN A 400 37.61 8.69 9.14
N GLY A 401 37.54 9.16 10.39
CA GLY A 401 37.66 10.56 10.78
C GLY A 401 36.37 11.14 11.39
N ALA A 402 36.46 12.40 11.81
CA ALA A 402 35.31 13.15 12.29
C ALA A 402 34.37 13.52 11.12
N ALA A 403 33.07 13.48 11.36
CA ALA A 403 32.07 13.84 10.35
C ALA A 403 32.22 15.32 9.92
N PRO A 404 32.37 15.61 8.61
CA PRO A 404 32.43 16.99 8.08
C PRO A 404 31.10 17.72 8.30
N ARG A 405 31.13 19.05 8.42
CA ARG A 405 29.93 19.86 8.72
C ARG A 405 29.08 20.05 7.46
N PRO A 406 27.77 20.33 7.58
CA PRO A 406 26.95 20.71 6.44
C PRO A 406 27.54 21.92 5.71
N GLY A 407 27.72 21.80 4.39
CA GLY A 407 28.38 22.78 3.53
C GLY A 407 29.87 22.52 3.27
N ASP A 408 30.52 21.63 4.02
CA ASP A 408 31.91 21.25 3.74
C ASP A 408 31.97 20.35 2.49
N SER A 409 33.08 20.41 1.76
CA SER A 409 33.37 19.51 0.63
C SER A 409 34.36 18.43 1.06
N ALA A 410 34.08 17.17 0.71
CA ALA A 410 34.98 16.05 0.93
C ALA A 410 35.25 15.30 -0.38
N GLU A 411 36.48 14.85 -0.57
CA GLU A 411 36.87 14.04 -1.72
C GLU A 411 36.66 12.56 -1.36
N ILE A 412 35.75 11.89 -2.07
CA ILE A 412 35.45 10.48 -1.88
C ILE A 412 36.02 9.69 -3.04
N ALA A 413 36.76 8.62 -2.73
CA ALA A 413 37.36 7.73 -3.72
C ALA A 413 36.28 7.27 -4.72
N ASP A 414 36.62 7.30 -6.02
CA ASP A 414 35.77 6.91 -7.16
C ASP A 414 34.57 7.83 -7.48
N LEU A 415 34.21 8.79 -6.61
CA LEU A 415 33.07 9.69 -6.81
C LEU A 415 33.46 11.18 -6.90
N GLY A 416 34.70 11.54 -6.60
CA GLY A 416 35.22 12.90 -6.69
C GLY A 416 34.83 13.78 -5.51
N THR A 417 34.90 15.10 -5.70
CA THR A 417 34.54 16.09 -4.66
C THR A 417 33.02 16.21 -4.55
N LEU A 418 32.50 15.96 -3.36
CA LEU A 418 31.07 16.06 -3.06
C LEU A 418 30.85 17.03 -1.87
N THR A 419 29.69 17.67 -1.83
CA THR A 419 29.36 18.64 -0.78
C THR A 419 28.37 18.05 0.22
N VAL A 420 28.60 18.25 1.52
CA VAL A 420 27.72 17.77 2.58
C VAL A 420 26.43 18.58 2.61
N THR A 421 25.28 17.93 2.41
CA THR A 421 23.96 18.58 2.49
C THR A 421 23.37 18.55 3.89
N ARG A 422 23.51 17.41 4.59
CA ARG A 422 22.99 17.23 5.97
C ARG A 422 23.70 16.09 6.69
N ILE A 423 23.57 16.08 8.02
CA ILE A 423 24.01 14.98 8.90
C ILE A 423 22.79 14.43 9.64
N GLY A 424 22.64 13.11 9.66
CA GLY A 424 21.56 12.40 10.34
C GLY A 424 22.05 11.13 11.04
N ARG A 425 21.11 10.26 11.45
CA ARG A 425 21.43 8.92 11.96
C ARG A 425 21.70 7.95 10.82
N SER A 426 22.54 6.94 11.05
CA SER A 426 22.76 5.86 10.09
C SER A 426 21.43 5.17 9.71
N PRO A 427 21.16 4.95 8.41
CA PRO A 427 20.02 4.16 7.98
C PRO A 427 20.22 2.65 8.21
N LEU A 428 21.42 2.22 8.59
CA LEU A 428 21.68 0.84 9.00
C LEU A 428 21.06 0.58 10.39
N PRO A 429 20.28 -0.50 10.56
CA PRO A 429 19.67 -0.82 11.85
C PRO A 429 20.75 -1.05 12.91
N PHE A 430 20.57 -0.45 14.09
CA PHE A 430 21.48 -0.51 15.25
C PHE A 430 22.85 0.16 15.07
N ASP A 431 23.05 0.91 13.99
CA ASP A 431 24.25 1.71 13.82
C ASP A 431 24.03 3.12 14.42
N GLU A 432 24.71 3.41 15.53
CA GLU A 432 24.62 4.69 16.22
C GLU A 432 25.53 5.77 15.61
N ARG A 433 26.36 5.41 14.61
CA ARG A 433 27.28 6.36 13.96
C ARG A 433 26.50 7.47 13.22
N PRO A 434 27.04 8.70 13.19
CA PRO A 434 26.46 9.77 12.38
C PRO A 434 26.57 9.41 10.89
N CYS A 435 25.51 9.70 10.14
CA CYS A 435 25.47 9.53 8.70
C CYS A 435 25.46 10.88 7.97
N VAL A 436 26.43 11.08 7.09
CA VAL A 436 26.67 12.31 6.34
C VAL A 436 26.13 12.12 4.93
N TYR A 437 25.22 12.99 4.51
CA TYR A 437 24.60 12.94 3.19
C TYR A 437 25.35 13.87 2.24
N PHE A 438 25.86 13.31 1.15
CA PHE A 438 26.61 14.03 0.13
C PHE A 438 25.76 14.25 -1.12
N ASP A 439 26.00 15.37 -1.81
CA ASP A 439 25.38 15.70 -3.09
C ASP A 439 26.43 16.19 -4.09
N ARG A 440 26.13 16.01 -5.38
CA ARG A 440 26.95 16.53 -6.48
C ARG A 440 26.61 17.99 -6.68
N SER A 441 27.50 18.87 -6.24
CA SER A 441 27.39 20.33 -6.44
C SER A 441 27.54 20.73 -7.90
#